data_AF-A0A1H6A525-F1
#
_entry.id   AF-A0A1H6A525-F1
#
_cell.length_a   1.000
_cell.length_b   1.000
_cell.length_c   1.000
_cell.angle_alpha   90.00
_cell.angle_beta   90.00
_cell.angle_gamma   90.00
#
_symmetry.space_group_name_H-M   'P 1'
#
loop_
_entity.id
_entity.type
_entity.pdbx_description
1 polymer ?
#
loop_
_entity_poly.entity_id
_entity_poly.type
_entity_poly.pdbx_seq_one_letter_code
_entity_poly.pdbx_strand_id
1 'polypeptide(L)'
;MTDLYRISIDEKSGAALRGRVHMINPDAGFFPEELDFPLRIIVDAWHRMKHGYFFTGHHLGNDRLPMPRERAAAIATEHEMKEVFEELQALDEGAEIRIEPEDGAMLSAADAKGPDAYEQASRRIAEKYGMQFRMRWMSNREWYIQGERDGEAFLDRGYEIIKSFEVGEPHNMPPFWDADDDFAAPETLDGYPYVEFTLTVRDARYLAHMSRGMHWATAIYGELED
;
A
#
# COMPACT_ATOMS: atom_id res chain seq x y z
N MET A 1 8.62 -1.47 8.36
CA MET A 1 8.55 -0.17 7.67
C MET A 1 7.74 0.75 8.56
N THR A 2 8.15 2.01 8.72
CA THR A 2 7.40 2.99 9.54
C THR A 2 6.34 3.64 8.65
N ASP A 3 5.13 3.84 9.17
CA ASP A 3 4.09 4.57 8.44
C ASP A 3 4.48 6.03 8.27
N LEU A 4 4.12 6.60 7.11
CA LEU A 4 4.46 7.96 6.70
C LEU A 4 3.25 8.86 6.67
N TYR A 5 2.16 8.30 6.15
CA TYR A 5 0.92 9.00 5.91
C TYR A 5 -0.22 8.31 6.65
N ARG A 6 -1.24 9.10 6.96
CA ARG A 6 -2.55 8.59 7.33
C ARG A 6 -3.58 9.10 6.35
N ILE A 7 -4.22 8.15 5.68
CA ILE A 7 -5.25 8.42 4.68
C ILE A 7 -6.61 8.39 5.37
N SER A 8 -7.47 9.35 5.10
CA SER A 8 -8.87 9.33 5.54
C SER A 8 -9.81 9.63 4.40
N ILE A 9 -10.88 8.85 4.27
CA ILE A 9 -11.91 9.04 3.25
C ILE A 9 -13.09 9.79 3.87
N ASP A 10 -13.30 11.01 3.41
CA ASP A 10 -14.37 11.88 3.89
C ASP A 10 -15.66 11.68 3.09
N GLU A 11 -15.55 11.40 1.79
CA GLU A 11 -16.70 11.21 0.89
C GLU A 11 -16.38 10.26 -0.28
N LYS A 12 -17.38 9.52 -0.74
CA LYS A 12 -17.35 8.77 -2.00
C LYS A 12 -18.68 8.95 -2.74
N SER A 13 -18.61 9.32 -4.01
CA SER A 13 -19.77 9.46 -4.89
C SER A 13 -19.47 8.88 -6.27
N GLY A 14 -20.03 7.70 -6.56
CA GLY A 14 -19.78 6.99 -7.81
C GLY A 14 -18.29 6.74 -8.03
N ALA A 15 -17.75 7.35 -9.08
CA ALA A 15 -16.35 7.26 -9.49
C ALA A 15 -15.44 8.36 -8.88
N ALA A 16 -15.95 9.14 -7.92
CA ALA A 16 -15.20 10.17 -7.23
C ALA A 16 -15.02 9.85 -5.74
N LEU A 17 -13.87 10.22 -5.20
CA LEU A 17 -13.44 10.05 -3.83
C LEU A 17 -12.87 11.38 -3.32
N ARG A 18 -13.22 11.77 -2.10
CA ARG A 18 -12.60 12.89 -1.39
C ARG A 18 -12.07 12.43 -0.06
N GLY A 19 -10.92 12.96 0.32
CA GLY A 19 -10.28 12.58 1.56
C GLY A 19 -9.14 13.51 1.94
N ARG A 20 -8.35 13.07 2.90
CA ARG A 20 -7.17 13.77 3.38
C ARG A 20 -5.97 12.83 3.45
N VAL A 21 -4.80 13.38 3.16
CA VAL A 21 -3.50 12.76 3.40
C VAL A 21 -2.85 13.53 4.53
N HIS A 22 -2.67 12.91 5.68
CA HIS A 22 -1.93 13.51 6.80
C HIS A 22 -0.51 12.99 6.77
N MET A 23 0.49 13.88 6.82
CA MET A 23 1.88 13.48 7.07
C MET A 23 1.99 13.19 8.57
N ILE A 24 2.29 11.96 8.94
CA ILE A 24 2.40 11.53 10.35
C ILE A 24 3.84 11.24 10.79
N ASN A 25 4.80 11.36 9.85
CA ASN A 25 6.20 11.08 10.06
C ASN A 25 7.06 12.11 9.30
N PRO A 26 8.14 12.64 9.90
CA PRO A 26 9.09 13.51 9.21
C PRO A 26 9.68 12.90 7.93
N ASP A 27 9.82 11.57 7.88
CA ASP A 27 10.35 10.86 6.70
C ASP A 27 9.44 10.96 5.46
N ALA A 28 8.19 11.42 5.62
CA ALA A 28 7.30 11.69 4.49
C ALA A 28 7.86 12.78 3.55
N GLY A 29 8.53 13.80 4.11
CA GLY A 29 9.15 14.91 3.37
C GLY A 29 8.15 15.90 2.74
N PHE A 30 7.25 15.43 1.89
CA PHE A 30 6.32 16.25 1.11
C PHE A 30 4.93 15.61 1.03
N PHE A 31 3.93 16.36 0.57
CA PHE A 31 2.66 15.78 0.20
C PHE A 31 2.78 15.10 -1.19
N PRO A 32 2.11 13.96 -1.40
CA PRO A 32 2.17 13.25 -2.66
C PRO A 32 1.29 13.93 -3.71
N GLU A 33 1.90 14.22 -4.87
CA GLU A 33 1.22 14.86 -6.02
C GLU A 33 1.16 13.93 -7.24
N GLU A 34 1.96 12.86 -7.25
CA GLU A 34 2.09 11.94 -8.38
C GLU A 34 0.89 11.00 -8.54
N LEU A 35 0.65 10.57 -9.78
CA LEU A 35 -0.50 9.72 -10.16
C LEU A 35 -0.39 8.26 -9.69
N ASP A 36 0.80 7.77 -9.38
CA ASP A 36 0.97 6.43 -8.81
C ASP A 36 0.39 6.35 -7.38
N PHE A 37 0.50 7.42 -6.62
CA PHE A 37 0.02 7.52 -5.24
C PHE A 37 -1.48 7.23 -5.08
N PRO A 38 -2.43 7.89 -5.79
CA PRO A 38 -3.84 7.57 -5.68
C PRO A 38 -4.16 6.12 -6.10
N LEU A 39 -3.43 5.55 -7.07
CA LEU A 39 -3.59 4.14 -7.43
C LEU A 39 -3.12 3.22 -6.29
N ARG A 40 -1.98 3.51 -5.66
CA ARG A 40 -1.47 2.78 -4.49
C ARG A 40 -2.44 2.86 -3.31
N ILE A 41 -3.07 4.02 -3.06
CA ILE A 41 -4.13 4.14 -2.03
C ILE A 41 -5.26 3.16 -2.29
N ILE A 42 -5.72 3.06 -3.54
CA ILE A 42 -6.81 2.16 -3.92
C ILE A 42 -6.38 0.70 -3.68
N VAL A 43 -5.18 0.31 -4.12
CA VAL A 43 -4.68 -1.06 -4.02
C VAL A 43 -4.39 -1.45 -2.56
N ASP A 44 -3.75 -0.58 -1.78
CA ASP A 44 -3.45 -0.80 -0.36
C ASP A 44 -4.74 -0.99 0.47
N ALA A 45 -5.76 -0.15 0.23
CA ALA A 45 -7.06 -0.34 0.88
C ALA A 45 -7.70 -1.69 0.54
N TRP A 46 -7.67 -2.11 -0.74
CA TRP A 46 -8.20 -3.40 -1.17
C TRP A 46 -7.42 -4.56 -0.53
N HIS A 47 -6.09 -4.50 -0.55
CA HIS A 47 -5.21 -5.52 0.02
C HIS A 47 -5.44 -5.67 1.53
N ARG A 48 -5.52 -4.55 2.26
CA ARG A 48 -5.83 -4.55 3.70
C ARG A 48 -7.20 -5.15 4.00
N MET A 49 -8.20 -4.90 3.15
CA MET A 49 -9.52 -5.51 3.30
C MET A 49 -9.49 -7.02 3.04
N LYS A 50 -8.76 -7.46 2.01
CA LYS A 50 -8.58 -8.89 1.68
C LYS A 50 -7.94 -9.68 2.82
N HIS A 51 -6.94 -9.12 3.49
CA HIS A 51 -6.16 -9.81 4.51
C HIS A 51 -6.52 -9.43 5.96
N GLY A 52 -7.42 -8.45 6.15
CA GLY A 52 -7.81 -7.97 7.48
C GLY A 52 -6.75 -7.12 8.17
N TYR A 53 -5.84 -6.49 7.42
CA TYR A 53 -4.72 -5.67 7.90
C TYR A 53 -5.13 -4.22 8.22
N PHE A 54 -6.18 -4.09 9.05
CA PHE A 54 -6.52 -2.82 9.71
C PHE A 54 -6.05 -2.92 11.15
N PHE A 55 -4.94 -2.26 11.46
CA PHE A 55 -4.22 -2.42 12.71
C PHE A 55 -4.81 -1.52 13.79
N THR A 56 -4.85 -2.05 15.01
CA THR A 56 -5.18 -1.30 16.21
C THR A 56 -3.89 -1.04 16.98
N GLY A 57 -3.49 0.23 17.16
CA GLY A 57 -2.44 0.54 18.14
C GLY A 57 -1.27 1.39 17.66
N HIS A 58 -1.54 2.64 17.27
CA HIS A 58 -0.55 3.71 17.36
C HIS A 58 -1.18 4.93 18.05
N HIS A 59 -0.34 5.84 18.55
CA HIS A 59 -0.73 7.01 19.35
C HIS A 59 -1.79 7.92 18.68
N LEU A 60 -2.02 7.77 17.37
CA LEU A 60 -2.99 8.53 16.56
C LEU A 60 -4.33 7.79 16.32
N GLY A 61 -4.61 6.77 17.12
CA GLY A 61 -5.82 5.96 17.04
C GLY A 61 -5.71 4.79 16.06
N ASN A 62 -6.64 3.84 16.20
CA ASN A 62 -6.68 2.63 15.39
C ASN A 62 -7.01 2.94 13.93
N ASP A 63 -6.58 2.10 12.99
CA ASP A 63 -7.16 2.10 11.66
C ASP A 63 -8.67 1.85 11.78
N ARG A 64 -9.45 2.48 10.90
CA ARG A 64 -10.91 2.37 10.91
C ARG A 64 -11.40 1.89 9.58
N LEU A 65 -12.15 0.80 9.66
CA LEU A 65 -12.94 0.25 8.60
C LEU A 65 -14.41 0.40 8.99
N PRO A 66 -15.22 1.21 8.29
CA PRO A 66 -16.61 1.49 8.67
C PRO A 66 -17.56 0.32 8.31
N MET A 67 -17.05 -0.91 8.38
CA MET A 67 -17.78 -2.15 8.12
C MET A 67 -17.07 -3.33 8.81
N PRO A 68 -17.79 -4.46 9.04
CA PRO A 68 -17.17 -5.68 9.57
C PRO A 68 -16.06 -6.22 8.66
N ARG A 69 -15.03 -6.84 9.25
CA ARG A 69 -13.88 -7.38 8.51
C ARG A 69 -14.28 -8.47 7.51
N GLU A 70 -15.24 -9.30 7.86
CA GLU A 70 -15.75 -10.37 7.00
C GLU A 70 -16.41 -9.80 5.74
N ARG A 71 -17.19 -8.71 5.91
CA ARG A 71 -17.81 -8.01 4.79
C ARG A 71 -16.75 -7.35 3.90
N ALA A 72 -15.73 -6.76 4.50
CA ALA A 72 -14.64 -6.14 3.74
C ALA A 72 -13.83 -7.17 2.95
N ALA A 73 -13.51 -8.31 3.57
CA ALA A 73 -12.84 -9.42 2.91
C ALA A 73 -13.67 -9.92 1.73
N ALA A 74 -14.98 -10.13 1.90
CA ALA A 74 -15.88 -10.52 0.81
C ALA A 74 -15.91 -9.49 -0.34
N ILE A 75 -15.95 -8.19 -0.02
CA ILE A 75 -15.84 -7.15 -1.05
C ILE A 75 -14.51 -7.26 -1.80
N ALA A 76 -13.41 -7.57 -1.13
CA ALA A 76 -12.11 -7.68 -1.80
C ALA A 76 -11.98 -8.99 -2.62
N THR A 77 -12.54 -10.10 -2.15
CA THR A 77 -12.32 -11.45 -2.74
C THR A 77 -13.42 -11.92 -3.69
N GLU A 78 -14.63 -11.37 -3.63
CA GLU A 78 -15.77 -11.80 -4.45
C GLU A 78 -16.14 -10.77 -5.54
N HIS A 79 -15.51 -9.60 -5.55
CA HIS A 79 -15.79 -8.57 -6.54
C HIS A 79 -15.29 -8.96 -7.94
N GLU A 80 -16.01 -8.56 -8.98
CA GLU A 80 -15.66 -8.86 -10.38
C GLU A 80 -14.30 -8.28 -10.83
N MET A 81 -13.79 -7.29 -10.10
CA MET A 81 -12.48 -6.66 -10.35
C MET A 81 -11.34 -7.32 -9.55
N LYS A 82 -11.58 -8.43 -8.86
CA LYS A 82 -10.57 -9.10 -8.02
C LYS A 82 -9.27 -9.35 -8.78
N GLU A 83 -9.35 -9.94 -9.96
CA GLU A 83 -8.18 -10.27 -10.78
C GLU A 83 -7.40 -9.00 -11.18
N VAL A 84 -8.11 -7.91 -11.47
CA VAL A 84 -7.50 -6.60 -11.77
C VAL A 84 -6.75 -6.05 -10.57
N PHE A 85 -7.31 -6.14 -9.36
CA PHE A 85 -6.60 -5.70 -8.15
C PHE A 85 -5.42 -6.62 -7.78
N GLU A 86 -5.53 -7.92 -8.04
CA GLU A 86 -4.41 -8.87 -7.88
C GLU A 86 -3.27 -8.55 -8.87
N GLU A 87 -3.60 -8.20 -10.11
CA GLU A 87 -2.64 -7.71 -11.10
C GLU A 87 -1.97 -6.40 -10.63
N LEU A 88 -2.76 -5.41 -10.21
CA LEU A 88 -2.22 -4.13 -9.73
C LEU A 88 -1.31 -4.30 -8.51
N GLN A 89 -1.67 -5.16 -7.56
CA GLN A 89 -0.79 -5.47 -6.42
C GLN A 89 0.49 -6.17 -6.87
N ALA A 90 0.40 -7.11 -7.82
CA ALA A 90 1.58 -7.79 -8.35
C ALA A 90 2.52 -6.83 -9.10
N LEU A 91 1.98 -5.81 -9.78
CA LEU A 91 2.78 -4.76 -10.41
C LEU A 91 3.47 -3.88 -9.35
N ASP A 92 2.77 -3.45 -8.29
CA ASP A 92 3.31 -2.53 -7.28
C ASP A 92 4.26 -3.19 -6.27
N GLU A 93 3.96 -4.40 -5.81
CA GLU A 93 4.75 -5.09 -4.79
C GLU A 93 5.61 -6.22 -5.38
N GLY A 94 5.34 -6.64 -6.61
CA GLY A 94 5.90 -7.84 -7.22
C GLY A 94 4.99 -9.06 -7.00
N ALA A 95 4.87 -9.91 -8.03
CA ALA A 95 4.02 -11.09 -7.98
C ALA A 95 4.45 -12.07 -6.87
N GLU A 96 3.49 -12.51 -6.06
CA GLU A 96 3.71 -13.50 -5.01
C GLU A 96 3.43 -14.92 -5.54
N ILE A 97 4.37 -15.84 -5.30
CA ILE A 97 4.19 -17.26 -5.61
C ILE A 97 4.46 -18.09 -4.35
N ARG A 98 3.49 -18.94 -3.99
CA ARG A 98 3.68 -19.97 -2.97
C ARG A 98 4.60 -21.06 -3.50
N ILE A 99 5.65 -21.39 -2.74
CA ILE A 99 6.64 -22.42 -3.09
C ILE A 99 6.54 -23.62 -2.16
N GLU A 100 7.12 -24.74 -2.60
CA GLU A 100 7.12 -25.97 -1.81
C GLU A 100 7.98 -25.78 -0.54
N PRO A 101 7.63 -26.43 0.59
CA PRO A 101 8.39 -26.29 1.83
C PRO A 101 9.87 -26.65 1.71
N GLU A 102 10.20 -27.63 0.86
CA GLU A 102 11.58 -28.05 0.59
C GLU A 102 12.39 -26.96 -0.12
N ASP A 103 11.76 -26.21 -1.01
CA ASP A 103 12.39 -25.12 -1.74
C ASP A 103 12.66 -23.92 -0.83
N GLY A 104 11.69 -23.58 0.04
CA GLY A 104 11.87 -22.53 1.03
C GLY A 104 12.94 -22.88 2.08
N ALA A 105 12.99 -24.14 2.50
CA ALA A 105 14.06 -24.65 3.36
C ALA A 105 15.42 -24.62 2.67
N MET A 106 15.48 -24.97 1.37
CA MET A 106 16.71 -24.89 0.57
C MET A 106 17.23 -23.46 0.49
N LEU A 107 16.37 -22.49 0.17
CA LEU A 107 16.76 -21.07 0.13
C LEU A 107 17.28 -20.58 1.48
N SER A 108 16.64 -20.98 2.58
CA SER A 108 17.08 -20.61 3.93
C SER A 108 18.42 -21.23 4.31
N ALA A 109 18.64 -22.50 3.95
CA ALA A 109 19.92 -23.16 4.18
C ALA A 109 21.04 -22.58 3.30
N ALA A 110 20.71 -22.09 2.10
CA ALA A 110 21.66 -21.45 1.19
C ALA A 110 22.07 -20.06 1.69
N ASP A 111 21.10 -19.26 2.16
CA ASP A 111 21.34 -17.93 2.74
C ASP A 111 22.29 -18.01 3.95
N ALA A 112 22.07 -18.98 4.84
CA ALA A 112 22.96 -19.22 5.98
C ALA A 112 24.41 -19.58 5.60
N LYS A 113 24.66 -20.01 4.36
CA LYS A 113 26.00 -20.35 3.85
C LYS A 113 26.70 -19.18 3.17
N GLY A 114 25.95 -18.13 2.79
CA GLY A 114 26.48 -16.94 2.15
C GLY A 114 25.96 -16.70 0.73
N PRO A 115 26.34 -15.55 0.13
CA PRO A 115 25.72 -15.01 -1.08
C PRO A 115 25.83 -15.93 -2.29
N ASP A 116 26.98 -16.54 -2.56
CA ASP A 116 27.16 -17.41 -3.72
C ASP A 116 26.26 -18.65 -3.69
N ALA A 117 26.08 -19.24 -2.49
CA ALA A 117 25.20 -20.39 -2.30
C ALA A 117 23.73 -19.96 -2.48
N TYR A 118 23.37 -18.79 -1.97
CA TYR A 118 22.04 -18.23 -2.14
C TYR A 118 21.73 -17.93 -3.60
N GLU A 119 22.65 -17.32 -4.34
CA GLU A 119 22.47 -17.01 -5.76
C GLU A 119 22.20 -18.28 -6.58
N GLN A 120 22.96 -19.35 -6.36
CA GLN A 120 22.75 -20.64 -7.04
C GLN A 120 21.37 -21.24 -6.70
N ALA A 121 20.98 -21.21 -5.43
CA ALA A 121 19.67 -21.70 -5.00
C ALA A 121 18.54 -20.86 -5.62
N SER A 122 18.68 -19.53 -5.64
CA SER A 122 17.71 -18.60 -6.22
C SER A 122 17.55 -18.81 -7.71
N ARG A 123 18.63 -19.00 -8.48
CA ARG A 123 18.53 -19.34 -9.92
C ARG A 123 17.73 -20.62 -10.16
N ARG A 124 17.98 -21.66 -9.36
CA ARG A 124 17.23 -22.93 -9.44
C ARG A 124 15.75 -22.75 -9.12
N ILE A 125 15.41 -21.96 -8.11
CA ILE A 125 14.01 -21.64 -7.76
C ILE A 125 13.37 -20.80 -8.87
N ALA A 126 14.07 -19.80 -9.38
CA ALA A 126 13.57 -18.96 -10.45
C ALA A 126 13.28 -19.77 -11.72
N GLU A 127 14.15 -20.72 -12.09
CA GLU A 127 13.90 -21.65 -13.19
C GLU A 127 12.68 -22.55 -12.92
N LYS A 128 12.57 -23.12 -11.70
CA LYS A 128 11.47 -24.02 -11.35
C LYS A 128 10.10 -23.33 -11.40
N TYR A 129 10.02 -22.10 -10.90
CA TYR A 129 8.78 -21.33 -10.79
C TYR A 129 8.56 -20.36 -11.95
N GLY A 130 9.52 -20.26 -12.89
CA GLY A 130 9.45 -19.38 -14.05
C GLY A 130 9.47 -17.89 -13.71
N MET A 131 10.07 -17.49 -12.58
CA MET A 131 10.02 -16.11 -12.06
C MET A 131 11.31 -15.73 -11.33
N GLN A 132 11.92 -14.61 -11.72
CA GLN A 132 12.95 -13.97 -10.91
C GLN A 132 12.30 -13.34 -9.67
N PHE A 133 12.93 -13.45 -8.51
CA PHE A 133 12.37 -13.00 -7.25
C PHE A 133 13.40 -12.25 -6.41
N ARG A 134 12.94 -11.21 -5.72
CA ARG A 134 13.77 -10.35 -4.85
C ARG A 134 13.70 -10.73 -3.39
N MET A 135 12.62 -11.37 -2.98
CA MET A 135 12.34 -11.66 -1.57
C MET A 135 11.76 -13.06 -1.39
N ARG A 136 11.99 -13.61 -0.19
CA ARG A 136 11.35 -14.82 0.30
C ARG A 136 10.90 -14.60 1.74
N TRP A 137 9.78 -15.20 2.13
CA TRP A 137 9.34 -15.22 3.52
C TRP A 137 8.48 -16.45 3.80
N MET A 138 8.17 -16.62 5.07
CA MET A 138 7.23 -17.62 5.54
C MET A 138 6.08 -16.93 6.28
N SER A 139 4.85 -17.30 5.95
CA SER A 139 3.66 -16.89 6.67
C SER A 139 2.78 -18.10 6.92
N ASN A 140 2.21 -18.25 8.12
CA ASN A 140 1.34 -19.38 8.46
C ASN A 140 1.92 -20.78 8.12
N ARG A 141 3.25 -20.94 8.23
CA ARG A 141 3.99 -22.17 7.86
C ARG A 141 4.04 -22.51 6.36
N GLU A 142 3.64 -21.58 5.51
CA GLU A 142 3.79 -21.68 4.06
C GLU A 142 4.91 -20.75 3.59
N TRP A 143 5.63 -21.17 2.55
CA TRP A 143 6.74 -20.42 1.98
C TRP A 143 6.31 -19.68 0.72
N TYR A 144 6.83 -18.47 0.56
CA TYR A 144 6.52 -17.58 -0.54
C TYR A 144 7.78 -16.93 -1.10
N ILE A 145 7.75 -16.61 -2.39
CA ILE A 145 8.71 -15.74 -3.07
C ILE A 145 7.96 -14.56 -3.69
N GLN A 146 8.61 -13.39 -3.76
CA GLN A 146 8.08 -12.20 -4.43
C GLN A 146 8.95 -11.80 -5.61
N GLY A 147 8.30 -11.61 -6.75
CA GLY A 147 8.90 -11.02 -7.94
C GLY A 147 9.38 -9.59 -7.73
N GLU A 148 10.00 -9.04 -8.77
CA GLU A 148 10.32 -7.61 -8.83
C GLU A 148 9.06 -6.79 -9.07
N ARG A 149 9.07 -5.55 -8.56
CA ARG A 149 8.06 -4.53 -8.84
C ARG A 149 8.21 -4.08 -10.29
N ASP A 150 7.08 -3.88 -10.97
CA ASP A 150 7.01 -3.26 -12.30
C ASP A 150 6.29 -1.91 -12.17
N GLY A 151 7.06 -0.90 -11.76
CA GLY A 151 6.55 0.44 -11.49
C GLY A 151 6.05 1.16 -12.74
N GLU A 152 6.69 0.93 -13.89
CA GLU A 152 6.30 1.53 -15.18
C GLU A 152 4.94 0.99 -15.61
N ALA A 153 4.76 -0.34 -15.63
CA ALA A 153 3.47 -0.92 -15.94
C ALA A 153 2.40 -0.52 -14.91
N PHE A 154 2.75 -0.42 -13.63
CA PHE A 154 1.81 0.08 -12.61
C PHE A 154 1.36 1.52 -12.89
N LEU A 155 2.27 2.41 -13.28
CA LEU A 155 1.95 3.79 -13.65
C LEU A 155 1.10 3.87 -14.92
N ASP A 156 1.37 3.02 -15.92
CA ASP A 156 0.53 2.89 -17.12
C ASP A 156 -0.91 2.54 -16.77
N ARG A 157 -1.10 1.58 -15.84
CA ARG A 157 -2.44 1.29 -15.29
C ARG A 157 -3.03 2.51 -14.60
N GLY A 158 -2.21 3.30 -13.91
CA GLY A 158 -2.59 4.59 -13.32
C GLY A 158 -3.24 5.53 -14.34
N TYR A 159 -2.61 5.77 -15.49
CA TYR A 159 -3.16 6.63 -16.54
C TYR A 159 -4.47 6.10 -17.16
N GLU A 160 -4.63 4.78 -17.21
CA GLU A 160 -5.87 4.15 -17.67
C GLU A 160 -7.01 4.27 -16.65
N ILE A 161 -6.71 4.16 -15.34
CA ILE A 161 -7.70 4.06 -14.27
C ILE A 161 -8.06 5.43 -13.71
N ILE A 162 -7.05 6.25 -13.41
CA ILE A 162 -7.18 7.55 -12.79
C ILE A 162 -7.54 8.57 -13.88
N LYS A 163 -8.67 9.27 -13.68
CA LYS A 163 -9.10 10.35 -14.56
C LYS A 163 -8.50 11.69 -14.13
N SER A 164 -8.50 11.95 -12.83
CA SER A 164 -7.87 13.12 -12.23
C SER A 164 -7.55 12.86 -10.77
N PHE A 165 -6.46 13.47 -10.31
CA PHE A 165 -6.08 13.54 -8.90
C PHE A 165 -5.68 14.99 -8.64
N GLU A 166 -6.39 15.63 -7.71
CA GLU A 166 -6.21 17.03 -7.35
C GLU A 166 -5.92 17.10 -5.86
N VAL A 167 -4.82 17.75 -5.51
CA VAL A 167 -4.40 18.00 -4.13
C VAL A 167 -4.65 19.47 -3.80
N GLY A 168 -5.25 19.72 -2.64
CA GLY A 168 -5.55 21.06 -2.15
C GLY A 168 -4.36 21.72 -1.45
N GLU A 169 -4.60 22.88 -0.88
CA GLU A 169 -3.60 23.61 -0.11
C GLU A 169 -3.18 22.85 1.15
N PRO A 170 -1.89 22.86 1.52
CA PRO A 170 -1.42 22.33 2.80
C PRO A 170 -2.02 23.06 4.01
N HIS A 171 -2.41 22.29 5.01
CA HIS A 171 -2.89 22.75 6.30
C HIS A 171 -1.92 22.35 7.42
N ASN A 172 -1.96 23.09 8.55
CA ASN A 172 -1.12 22.86 9.73
C ASN A 172 0.39 22.85 9.45
N MET A 173 0.84 23.76 8.57
CA MET A 173 2.25 23.98 8.25
C MET A 173 2.83 25.17 9.03
N PRO A 174 4.14 25.19 9.37
CA PRO A 174 5.10 24.09 9.18
C PRO A 174 4.80 22.90 10.11
N PRO A 175 5.32 21.70 9.82
CA PRO A 175 5.17 20.55 10.70
C PRO A 175 5.71 20.82 12.10
N PHE A 176 5.10 20.22 13.11
CA PHE A 176 5.55 20.38 14.50
C PHE A 176 6.94 19.78 14.77
N TRP A 177 7.41 18.84 13.94
CA TRP A 177 8.76 18.29 14.03
C TRP A 177 9.85 19.20 13.43
N ASP A 178 9.44 20.27 12.73
CA ASP A 178 10.34 21.34 12.28
C ASP A 178 10.41 22.49 13.30
N ALA A 179 9.62 22.43 14.38
CA ALA A 179 9.68 23.40 15.46
C ALA A 179 10.83 23.03 16.44
N ASP A 180 11.48 24.06 17.02
CA ASP A 180 12.52 23.88 18.05
C ASP A 180 12.03 23.02 19.24
N ASP A 181 12.99 22.38 19.93
CA ASP A 181 12.96 21.24 20.89
C ASP A 181 11.80 21.07 21.91
N ASP A 182 10.80 21.94 21.97
CA ASP A 182 9.71 21.94 22.97
C ASP A 182 8.32 21.53 22.44
N PHE A 183 8.17 21.13 21.17
CA PHE A 183 6.85 20.78 20.63
C PHE A 183 6.50 19.29 20.77
N ALA A 184 5.43 19.01 21.52
CA ALA A 184 4.85 17.67 21.62
C ALA A 184 4.04 17.33 20.36
N ALA A 185 4.12 16.07 19.92
CA ALA A 185 3.28 15.58 18.83
C ALA A 185 1.79 15.81 19.13
N PRO A 186 0.98 16.24 18.15
CA PRO A 186 -0.45 16.45 18.35
C PRO A 186 -1.15 15.20 18.90
N GLU A 187 -2.06 15.39 19.85
CA GLU A 187 -2.82 14.28 20.43
C GLU A 187 -3.87 13.71 19.45
N THR A 188 -4.24 14.47 18.42
CA THR A 188 -5.23 14.08 17.41
C THR A 188 -4.70 14.29 16.00
N LEU A 189 -5.23 13.49 15.06
CA LEU A 189 -4.83 13.54 13.67
C LEU A 189 -5.05 14.93 13.02
N ASP A 190 -6.08 15.65 13.43
CA ASP A 190 -6.40 16.98 12.89
C ASP A 190 -5.35 18.06 13.23
N GLY A 191 -4.40 17.77 14.14
CA GLY A 191 -3.26 18.65 14.43
C GLY A 191 -2.02 18.37 13.58
N TYR A 192 -2.00 17.27 12.82
CA TYR A 192 -0.90 16.95 11.90
C TYR A 192 -1.01 17.74 10.59
N PRO A 193 0.11 17.98 9.88
CA PRO A 193 0.05 18.51 8.51
C PRO A 193 -0.80 17.63 7.62
N TYR A 194 -1.68 18.24 6.83
CA TYR A 194 -2.50 17.50 5.87
C TYR A 194 -2.83 18.31 4.62
N VAL A 195 -3.19 17.59 3.57
CA VAL A 195 -3.83 18.12 2.36
C VAL A 195 -5.16 17.41 2.15
N GLU A 196 -6.16 18.13 1.66
CA GLU A 196 -7.35 17.52 1.07
C GLU A 196 -7.02 17.02 -0.34
N PHE A 197 -7.65 15.92 -0.76
CA PHE A 197 -7.55 15.47 -2.15
C PHE A 197 -8.92 15.15 -2.73
N THR A 198 -9.01 15.30 -4.05
CA THR A 198 -10.11 14.79 -4.87
C THR A 198 -9.54 13.84 -5.92
N LEU A 199 -10.00 12.60 -5.90
CA LEU A 199 -9.65 11.56 -6.87
C LEU A 199 -10.90 11.21 -7.68
N THR A 200 -10.79 11.25 -9.01
CA THR A 200 -11.78 10.69 -9.92
C THR A 200 -11.16 9.55 -10.72
N VAL A 201 -11.83 8.40 -10.74
CA VAL A 201 -11.47 7.26 -11.59
C VAL A 201 -12.38 7.18 -12.82
N ARG A 202 -11.96 6.46 -13.86
CA ARG A 202 -12.78 6.29 -15.07
C ARG A 202 -13.99 5.38 -14.84
N ASP A 203 -13.88 4.45 -13.89
CA ASP A 203 -14.93 3.47 -13.58
C ASP A 203 -15.11 3.35 -12.06
N ALA A 204 -16.33 3.56 -11.58
CA ALA A 204 -16.66 3.53 -10.15
C ALA A 204 -16.33 2.19 -9.47
N ARG A 205 -16.19 1.12 -10.25
CA ARG A 205 -15.80 -0.22 -9.76
C ARG A 205 -14.41 -0.23 -9.14
N TYR A 206 -13.50 0.64 -9.56
CA TYR A 206 -12.18 0.78 -8.93
C TYR A 206 -12.25 1.34 -7.51
N LEU A 207 -13.35 1.99 -7.13
CA LEU A 207 -13.56 2.53 -5.79
C LEU A 207 -14.58 1.71 -4.99
N ALA A 208 -14.98 0.52 -5.45
CA ALA A 208 -16.07 -0.26 -4.85
C ALA A 208 -15.84 -0.53 -3.36
N HIS A 209 -14.61 -0.83 -2.97
CA HIS A 209 -14.17 -1.11 -1.60
C HIS A 209 -13.94 0.15 -0.75
N MET A 210 -13.83 1.33 -1.37
CA MET A 210 -13.66 2.59 -0.66
C MET A 210 -14.98 3.03 0.00
N SER A 211 -14.89 3.61 1.21
CA SER A 211 -16.06 4.05 1.97
C SER A 211 -15.77 5.24 2.86
N ARG A 212 -16.77 6.12 3.04
CA ARG A 212 -16.71 7.25 3.97
C ARG A 212 -16.42 6.77 5.39
N GLY A 213 -15.48 7.44 6.06
CA GLY A 213 -15.05 7.13 7.41
C GLY A 213 -13.98 6.04 7.49
N MET A 214 -13.50 5.53 6.34
CA MET A 214 -12.32 4.69 6.29
C MET A 214 -11.08 5.54 6.55
N HIS A 215 -10.18 5.06 7.40
CA HIS A 215 -8.85 5.65 7.55
C HIS A 215 -7.81 4.63 7.98
N TRP A 216 -6.59 4.77 7.49
CA TRP A 216 -5.50 3.85 7.81
C TRP A 216 -4.15 4.55 7.67
N ALA A 217 -3.17 4.08 8.44
CA ALA A 217 -1.78 4.49 8.30
C ALA A 217 -1.08 3.65 7.22
N THR A 218 -0.21 4.28 6.43
CA THR A 218 0.47 3.63 5.31
C THR A 218 1.89 4.17 5.11
N ALA A 219 2.75 3.31 4.59
CA ALA A 219 4.14 3.60 4.27
C ALA A 219 4.37 3.84 2.75
N ILE A 220 3.29 4.04 1.99
CA ILE A 220 3.36 4.35 0.55
C ILE A 220 4.18 5.61 0.33
N TYR A 221 5.17 5.53 -0.56
CA TYR A 221 5.84 6.68 -1.19
C TYR A 221 5.36 6.81 -2.65
N GLY A 222 5.29 8.04 -3.19
CA GLY A 222 5.36 8.22 -4.65
C GLY A 222 6.80 7.95 -5.06
N GLU A 223 7.04 7.01 -5.97
CA GLU A 223 8.41 6.54 -6.28
C GLU A 223 8.84 6.81 -7.73
N LEU A 224 7.99 7.41 -8.55
CA LEU A 224 8.31 7.71 -9.94
C LEU A 224 8.43 9.23 -10.09
N GLU A 225 9.67 9.72 -9.97
CA GLU A 225 10.04 11.00 -10.57
C GLU A 225 10.05 10.81 -12.10
N ASP A 226 9.38 11.72 -12.82
CA ASP A 226 9.48 11.85 -14.29
C ASP A 226 10.93 12.03 -14.79
#